data_AF-A0A6N7H9C8-F1
#
_entry.id   AF-A0A6N7H9C8-F1
#
_cell.length_a   1.000
_cell.length_b   1.000
_cell.length_c   1.000
_cell.angle_alpha   90.00
_cell.angle_beta   90.00
_cell.angle_gamma   90.00
#
_symmetry.space_group_name_H-M   'P 1'
#
loop_
_entity.id
_entity.type
_entity.pdbx_description
1 polymer ?
#
loop_
_entity_poly.entity_id
_entity_poly.type
_entity_poly.pdbx_seq_one_letter_code
_entity_poly.pdbx_strand_id
1 'polypeptide(L)'
;MTLSSERAAQVPARRVPGVEARNGKFPGPSLIPALNAIQARLGWLPREELEELARDVRRPRYEIEGLISFYPHFRTTPPTKVAVHVCHDLSCWARSADDRIAEAKARYGDDADVELVEVSCLGRCDVAPAAAVNEHPAPVSDVDSLVAAARADGVGEATVSGRTEPWPNDPYPADSGVAGRYTSLRALLAGELSADAVVATLSESGLRGMGGAGFPTGKKWELVAGTDDPVKYAICNADESEPGTFKDRQILADQPHLVLEGLLLGMAVVGAEQGWVFIRHEYGPEERVLRAEIDALREAGVVGPDACGSGRRLDLDVFVSPGGYILGEETALLECMEGHRGEPRNKPPFPGTYGLHGRPTLINSVETFADVPVILQRGPGWWAEQGRGESVGWKFFAVSGHVERPAVYCVPMGTTVRELIDLAGGVLDGAAVGAVQPGGASSNFIGPDQLDLALDFGTLAKAGTMLGSGALVVLAEGTDLLAASTNVLRFFRNESCGKCVPCRVGSTKAHELLRGVLDAGTSSLDEAQHGRILQLEEAMRKTSICGLGQVALGPVVSVLGLDKGAAAARPQPRPQGSAEQPDR
;
A
#
# COMPACT_ATOMS: atom_id res chain seq x y z
N MET A 1 8.18 -7.03 -28.91
CA MET A 1 7.81 -8.45 -28.77
C MET A 1 6.31 -8.57 -28.97
N THR A 2 5.89 -9.38 -29.93
CA THR A 2 4.50 -9.55 -30.35
C THR A 2 3.65 -10.13 -29.23
N LEU A 3 2.78 -9.30 -28.65
CA LEU A 3 1.66 -9.75 -27.82
C LEU A 3 0.80 -10.66 -28.69
N SER A 4 0.85 -11.97 -28.43
CA SER A 4 -0.05 -12.93 -29.03
C SER A 4 -1.48 -12.57 -28.63
N SER A 5 -2.21 -11.96 -29.56
CA SER A 5 -3.63 -11.66 -29.43
C SER A 5 -4.44 -12.94 -29.67
N GLU A 6 -4.30 -13.94 -28.81
CA GLU A 6 -5.34 -14.95 -28.71
C GLU A 6 -6.51 -14.31 -27.95
N ARG A 7 -7.52 -13.89 -28.72
CA ARG A 7 -8.82 -13.48 -28.18
C ARG A 7 -9.37 -14.64 -27.36
N ALA A 8 -9.16 -14.62 -26.05
CA ALA A 8 -9.96 -15.39 -25.12
C ALA A 8 -11.43 -15.11 -25.46
N ALA A 9 -12.16 -16.14 -25.88
CA ALA A 9 -13.57 -16.03 -26.20
C ALA A 9 -14.27 -15.43 -24.98
N GLN A 10 -14.77 -14.20 -25.11
CA GLN A 10 -15.51 -13.52 -24.04
C GLN A 10 -16.77 -14.32 -23.77
N VAL A 11 -16.72 -15.21 -22.78
CA VAL A 11 -17.92 -15.80 -22.17
C VAL A 11 -18.77 -14.61 -21.71
N PRO A 12 -20.03 -14.49 -22.14
CA PRO A 12 -20.85 -13.33 -21.79
C PRO A 12 -20.96 -13.22 -20.26
N ALA A 13 -20.63 -12.03 -19.73
CA ALA A 13 -20.69 -11.76 -18.31
C ALA A 13 -22.14 -11.89 -17.80
N ARG A 14 -22.31 -12.55 -16.65
CA ARG A 14 -23.61 -12.68 -15.97
C ARG A 14 -24.18 -11.27 -15.69
N ARG A 15 -25.45 -11.03 -15.99
CA ARG A 15 -26.13 -9.80 -15.55
C ARG A 15 -26.30 -9.84 -14.04
N VAL A 16 -25.45 -9.08 -13.34
CA VAL A 16 -25.55 -8.90 -11.89
C VAL A 16 -26.31 -7.58 -11.63
N PRO A 17 -27.37 -7.58 -10.79
CA PRO A 17 -28.05 -6.34 -10.43
C PRO A 17 -27.11 -5.35 -9.75
N GLY A 18 -27.17 -4.07 -10.14
CA GLY A 18 -26.34 -2.99 -9.58
C GLY A 18 -24.99 -2.76 -10.27
N VAL A 19 -24.65 -3.55 -11.31
CA VAL A 19 -23.46 -3.34 -12.15
C VAL A 19 -23.79 -2.95 -13.59
N GLU A 20 -25.06 -2.64 -13.88
CA GLU A 20 -25.54 -2.30 -15.23
C GLU A 20 -24.85 -1.06 -15.80
N ALA A 21 -24.52 -0.09 -14.94
CA ALA A 21 -23.75 1.10 -15.32
C ALA A 21 -22.26 0.81 -15.62
N ARG A 22 -21.78 -0.41 -15.31
CA ARG A 22 -20.39 -0.85 -15.54
C ARG A 22 -20.26 -1.71 -16.79
N ASN A 23 -21.31 -2.44 -17.17
CA ASN A 23 -21.31 -3.20 -18.42
C ASN A 23 -21.10 -2.26 -19.61
N GLY A 24 -19.93 -2.36 -20.25
CA GLY A 24 -19.59 -1.57 -21.45
C GLY A 24 -19.07 -0.16 -21.17
N LYS A 25 -18.74 0.19 -19.92
CA LYS A 25 -17.92 1.37 -19.65
C LYS A 25 -16.51 1.02 -20.13
N PHE A 26 -16.16 1.45 -21.34
CA PHE A 26 -14.86 1.25 -21.98
C PHE A 26 -14.43 -0.20 -22.25
N PRO A 27 -15.08 -0.92 -23.18
CA PRO A 27 -14.69 -2.29 -23.50
C PRO A 27 -13.27 -2.35 -24.10
N GLY A 28 -12.43 -3.23 -23.56
CA GLY A 28 -11.08 -3.46 -24.08
C GLY A 28 -10.08 -3.85 -22.99
N PRO A 29 -8.83 -4.17 -23.36
CA PRO A 29 -7.75 -4.32 -22.38
C PRO A 29 -7.48 -2.98 -21.68
N SER A 30 -6.90 -3.06 -20.47
CA SER A 30 -6.47 -1.87 -19.75
C SER A 30 -5.43 -1.09 -20.54
N LEU A 31 -5.54 0.24 -20.49
CA LEU A 31 -4.59 1.16 -21.12
C LEU A 31 -3.37 1.41 -20.24
N ILE A 32 -3.44 1.10 -18.94
CA ILE A 32 -2.37 1.38 -17.98
C ILE A 32 -1.03 0.75 -18.40
N PRO A 33 -0.95 -0.55 -18.78
CA PRO A 33 0.32 -1.13 -19.21
C PRO A 33 0.91 -0.45 -20.46
N ALA A 34 0.05 -0.04 -21.40
CA ALA A 34 0.51 0.65 -22.61
C ALA A 34 1.01 2.07 -22.30
N LEU A 35 0.33 2.79 -21.40
CA LEU A 35 0.76 4.10 -20.93
C LEU A 35 2.08 4.00 -20.15
N ASN A 36 2.21 3.03 -19.24
CA ASN A 36 3.48 2.75 -18.54
C ASN A 36 4.61 2.48 -19.54
N ALA A 37 4.36 1.69 -20.60
CA ALA A 37 5.36 1.39 -21.62
C ALA A 37 5.80 2.62 -22.44
N ILE A 38 4.87 3.53 -22.78
CA ILE A 38 5.20 4.80 -23.45
C ILE A 38 6.05 5.68 -22.51
N GLN A 39 5.61 5.83 -21.26
CA GLN A 39 6.34 6.64 -20.27
C GLN A 39 7.71 6.07 -19.95
N ALA A 40 7.87 4.75 -19.80
CA ALA A 40 9.17 4.13 -19.56
C ALA A 40 10.14 4.37 -20.74
N ARG A 41 9.63 4.41 -21.97
CA ARG A 41 10.44 4.67 -23.17
C ARG A 41 10.82 6.13 -23.35
N LEU A 42 9.93 7.06 -23.01
CA LEU A 42 10.08 8.49 -23.37
C LEU A 42 10.26 9.42 -22.17
N GLY A 43 10.03 8.94 -20.95
CA GLY A 43 10.02 9.71 -19.70
C GLY A 43 8.72 10.49 -19.44
N TRP A 44 7.80 10.50 -20.40
CA TRP A 44 6.48 11.16 -20.34
C TRP A 44 5.55 10.59 -21.41
N LEU A 45 4.36 11.16 -21.55
CA LEU A 45 3.32 10.77 -22.49
C LEU A 45 3.09 11.86 -23.57
N PRO A 46 3.85 11.83 -24.69
CA PRO A 46 3.65 12.79 -25.77
C PRO A 46 2.29 12.64 -26.43
N ARG A 47 1.74 13.79 -26.84
CA ARG A 47 0.46 13.86 -27.55
C ARG A 47 0.36 12.90 -28.74
N GLU A 48 1.41 12.83 -29.56
CA GLU A 48 1.44 12.03 -30.79
C GLU A 48 1.34 10.53 -30.48
N GLU A 49 2.05 10.06 -29.45
CA GLU A 49 2.02 8.68 -28.96
C GLU A 49 0.63 8.32 -28.39
N LEU A 50 -0.02 9.26 -27.69
CA LEU A 50 -1.39 9.06 -27.19
C LEU A 50 -2.41 9.01 -28.33
N GLU A 51 -2.22 9.81 -29.38
CA GLU A 51 -3.06 9.78 -30.59
C GLU A 51 -2.87 8.49 -31.40
N GLU A 52 -1.65 7.94 -31.43
CA GLU A 52 -1.36 6.63 -32.01
C GLU A 52 -1.98 5.50 -31.19
N LEU A 53 -1.74 5.48 -29.88
CA LEU A 53 -2.34 4.51 -28.97
C LEU A 53 -3.87 4.49 -29.11
N ALA A 54 -4.51 5.66 -29.13
CA ALA A 54 -5.95 5.81 -29.33
C ALA A 54 -6.45 5.15 -30.64
N ARG A 55 -5.71 5.32 -31.74
CA ARG A 55 -6.02 4.70 -33.03
C ARG A 55 -5.87 3.18 -32.97
N ASP A 56 -4.79 2.70 -32.35
CA ASP A 56 -4.46 1.27 -32.29
C ASP A 56 -5.45 0.47 -31.45
N VAL A 57 -5.76 0.97 -30.26
CA VAL A 57 -6.74 0.34 -29.36
C VAL A 57 -8.19 0.66 -29.74
N ARG A 58 -8.39 1.56 -30.72
CA ARG A 58 -9.70 2.06 -31.19
C ARG A 58 -10.55 2.65 -30.06
N ARG A 59 -9.93 3.43 -29.16
CA ARG A 59 -10.61 4.13 -28.07
C ARG A 59 -10.46 5.65 -28.24
N PRO A 60 -11.51 6.43 -27.94
CA PRO A 60 -11.42 7.89 -27.94
C PRO A 60 -10.32 8.42 -27.02
N ARG A 61 -9.59 9.43 -27.48
CA ARG A 61 -8.50 10.06 -26.73
C ARG A 61 -8.93 10.58 -25.35
N TYR A 62 -10.16 11.09 -25.19
CA TYR A 62 -10.62 11.61 -23.89
C TYR A 62 -10.61 10.54 -22.79
N GLU A 63 -10.69 9.25 -23.15
CA GLU A 63 -10.62 8.16 -22.17
C GLU A 63 -9.19 8.00 -21.65
N ILE A 64 -8.20 8.10 -22.54
CA ILE A 64 -6.78 8.12 -22.18
C ILE A 64 -6.49 9.33 -21.29
N GLU A 65 -6.93 10.52 -21.70
CA GLU A 65 -6.75 11.76 -20.94
C GLU A 65 -7.38 11.66 -19.53
N GLY A 66 -8.56 11.05 -19.42
CA GLY A 66 -9.23 10.84 -18.13
C GLY A 66 -8.51 9.87 -17.18
N LEU A 67 -7.67 8.96 -17.71
CA LEU A 67 -6.78 8.13 -16.90
C LEU A 67 -5.54 8.92 -16.48
N ILE A 68 -4.91 9.58 -17.46
CA ILE A 68 -3.67 10.35 -17.24
C ILE A 68 -3.89 11.45 -16.21
N SER A 69 -5.02 12.16 -16.26
CA SER A 69 -5.32 13.22 -15.30
C SER A 69 -5.64 12.70 -13.89
N PHE A 70 -5.97 11.41 -13.75
CA PHE A 70 -6.33 10.83 -12.46
C PHE A 70 -5.12 10.25 -11.72
N TYR A 71 -4.16 9.68 -12.46
CA TYR A 71 -3.03 8.97 -11.87
C TYR A 71 -1.78 9.87 -11.81
N PRO A 72 -1.24 10.13 -10.61
CA PRO A 72 -0.14 11.08 -10.43
C PRO A 72 1.18 10.61 -11.06
N HIS A 73 1.34 9.32 -11.34
CA HIS A 73 2.53 8.79 -11.99
C HIS A 73 2.66 9.24 -13.45
N PHE A 74 1.56 9.51 -14.15
CA PHE A 74 1.60 9.83 -15.57
C PHE A 74 1.95 11.29 -15.84
N ARG A 75 3.03 11.51 -16.59
CA ARG A 75 3.51 12.84 -16.96
C ARG A 75 3.07 13.21 -18.37
N THR A 76 2.50 14.40 -18.52
CA THR A 76 2.07 14.97 -19.82
C THR A 76 2.99 16.06 -20.35
N THR A 77 3.98 16.45 -19.56
CA THR A 77 5.04 17.38 -19.93
C THR A 77 6.38 16.64 -20.01
N PRO A 78 7.30 17.05 -20.90
CA PRO A 78 8.64 16.51 -20.92
C PRO A 78 9.29 16.68 -19.53
N PRO A 79 9.91 15.63 -18.98
CA PRO A 79 10.56 15.73 -17.68
C PRO A 79 11.78 16.64 -17.78
N THR A 80 12.13 17.33 -16.69
CA THR A 80 13.45 17.93 -16.56
C THR A 80 14.51 16.82 -16.49
N LYS A 81 15.79 17.21 -16.57
CA LYS A 81 16.88 16.24 -16.50
C LYS A 81 16.89 15.48 -15.17
N VAL A 82 16.44 16.12 -14.08
CA VAL A 82 16.42 15.56 -12.74
C VAL A 82 15.08 15.84 -12.05
N ALA A 83 14.30 14.80 -11.79
CA ALA A 83 13.11 14.88 -10.94
C ALA A 83 13.47 14.48 -9.51
N VAL A 84 13.26 15.37 -8.55
CA VAL A 84 13.45 15.14 -7.12
C VAL A 84 12.09 15.13 -6.45
N HIS A 85 11.67 13.96 -5.95
CA HIS A 85 10.47 13.81 -5.16
C HIS A 85 10.84 13.73 -3.68
N VAL A 86 10.25 14.55 -2.81
CA VAL A 86 10.51 14.50 -1.37
C VAL A 86 9.21 14.21 -0.62
N CYS A 87 9.25 13.19 0.23
CA CYS A 87 8.11 12.76 1.03
C CYS A 87 7.87 13.72 2.20
N HIS A 88 6.61 14.09 2.42
CA HIS A 88 6.20 14.95 3.54
C HIS A 88 5.22 14.28 4.53
N ASP A 89 4.84 13.02 4.32
CA ASP A 89 3.88 12.37 5.24
C ASP A 89 4.49 12.11 6.64
N LEU A 90 3.61 11.81 7.60
CA LEU A 90 3.86 11.87 9.05
C LEU A 90 5.25 11.43 9.52
N SER A 91 5.75 10.26 9.10
CA SER A 91 7.07 9.78 9.54
C SER A 91 8.22 10.64 9.01
N CYS A 92 8.12 11.17 7.78
CA CYS A 92 9.10 12.10 7.22
C CYS A 92 8.94 13.50 7.84
N TRP A 93 7.71 13.97 8.03
CA TRP A 93 7.43 15.22 8.73
C TRP A 93 7.98 15.22 10.16
N ALA A 94 7.77 14.14 10.91
CA ALA A 94 8.34 13.93 12.24
C ALA A 94 9.88 13.93 12.26
N ARG A 95 10.52 13.69 11.11
CA ARG A 95 11.98 13.73 10.94
C ARG A 95 12.44 15.02 10.25
N SER A 96 11.65 16.09 10.39
CA SER A 96 11.94 17.44 9.89
C SER A 96 11.98 17.54 8.36
N ALA A 97 11.12 16.80 7.65
CA ALA A 97 11.04 16.89 6.19
C ALA A 97 10.76 18.31 5.68
N ASP A 98 9.98 19.11 6.38
CA ASP A 98 9.71 20.51 6.03
C ASP A 98 11.01 21.34 5.86
N ASP A 99 11.91 21.25 6.84
CA ASP A 99 13.19 21.98 6.79
C ASP A 99 14.04 21.48 5.61
N ARG A 100 14.05 20.17 5.37
CA ARG A 100 14.79 19.56 4.26
C ARG A 100 14.21 19.92 2.89
N ILE A 101 12.88 20.02 2.79
CA ILE A 101 12.19 20.49 1.59
C ILE A 101 12.51 21.97 1.35
N ALA A 102 12.53 22.79 2.40
CA ALA A 102 12.92 24.20 2.29
C ALA A 102 14.38 24.36 1.83
N GLU A 103 15.31 23.57 2.39
CA GLU A 103 16.70 23.51 1.95
C GLU A 103 16.82 23.10 0.47
N ALA A 104 16.10 22.06 0.06
CA ALA A 104 16.07 21.60 -1.33
C ALA A 104 15.49 22.67 -2.28
N LYS A 105 14.40 23.35 -1.87
CA LYS A 105 13.80 24.46 -2.63
C LYS A 105 14.77 25.63 -2.77
N ALA A 106 15.46 26.01 -1.69
CA ALA A 106 16.45 27.09 -1.75
C ALA A 106 17.64 26.76 -2.67
N ARG A 107 17.96 25.47 -2.81
CA ARG A 107 19.07 25.01 -3.66
C ARG A 107 18.69 24.80 -5.12
N TYR A 108 17.52 24.21 -5.39
CA TYR A 108 17.13 23.72 -6.71
C TYR A 108 15.86 24.39 -7.28
N GLY A 109 15.17 25.26 -6.52
CA GLY A 109 13.88 25.81 -6.93
C GLY A 109 13.91 26.68 -8.19
N ASP A 110 15.04 27.33 -8.47
CA ASP A 110 15.26 28.13 -9.68
C ASP A 110 16.10 27.38 -10.74
N ASP A 111 16.38 26.10 -10.51
CA ASP A 111 17.25 25.31 -11.37
C ASP A 111 16.46 24.70 -12.55
N ALA A 112 16.76 25.14 -13.76
CA ALA A 112 16.05 24.71 -14.97
C ALA A 112 16.18 23.21 -15.29
N ASP A 113 17.20 22.54 -14.74
CA ASP A 113 17.42 21.11 -14.95
C ASP A 113 16.78 20.24 -13.86
N VAL A 114 16.24 20.84 -12.78
CA VAL A 114 15.69 20.11 -11.64
C VAL A 114 14.22 20.44 -11.45
N GLU A 115 13.39 19.39 -11.43
CA GLU A 115 12.00 19.49 -10.99
C GLU A 115 11.91 18.97 -9.55
N LEU A 116 11.60 19.84 -8.60
CA LEU A 116 11.41 19.46 -7.20
C LEU A 116 9.92 19.39 -6.87
N VAL A 117 9.46 18.21 -6.48
CA VAL A 117 8.06 17.93 -6.18
C VAL A 117 7.92 17.33 -4.79
N GLU A 118 6.98 17.85 -4.03
CA GLU A 118 6.58 17.25 -2.77
C GLU A 118 5.53 16.16 -3.00
N VAL A 119 5.74 14.99 -2.42
CA VAL A 119 4.92 13.79 -2.67
C VAL A 119 4.44 13.13 -1.38
N SER A 120 3.41 12.30 -1.53
CA SER A 120 2.93 11.37 -0.49
C SER A 120 3.97 10.26 -0.22
N CYS A 121 3.70 9.42 0.77
CA CYS A 121 4.60 8.39 1.29
C CYS A 121 5.21 7.50 0.20
N LEU A 122 6.54 7.52 0.09
CA LEU A 122 7.33 6.67 -0.83
C LEU A 122 7.52 5.22 -0.33
N GLY A 123 6.93 4.85 0.82
CA GLY A 123 7.13 3.54 1.45
C GLY A 123 8.59 3.31 1.89
N ARG A 124 9.26 4.38 2.32
CA ARG A 124 10.67 4.43 2.74
C ARG A 124 10.82 5.09 4.13
N CYS A 125 9.85 4.84 5.02
CA CYS A 125 9.83 5.48 6.35
C CYS A 125 10.97 5.01 7.28
N ASP A 126 11.67 3.93 6.91
CA ASP A 126 12.92 3.46 7.51
C ASP A 126 14.11 4.40 7.28
N VAL A 127 14.08 5.21 6.22
CA VAL A 127 15.13 6.19 5.89
C VAL A 127 14.61 7.63 5.94
N ALA A 128 13.55 7.88 6.70
CA ALA A 128 12.91 9.18 6.81
C ALA A 128 13.89 10.29 7.30
N PRO A 129 13.88 11.50 6.69
CA PRO A 129 13.06 11.90 5.55
C PRO A 129 13.48 11.23 4.24
N ALA A 130 12.50 10.70 3.52
CA ALA A 130 12.73 9.96 2.28
C ALA A 130 12.53 10.83 1.03
N ALA A 131 13.30 10.54 0.00
CA ALA A 131 13.21 11.13 -1.33
C ALA A 131 13.34 10.07 -2.43
N ALA A 132 13.08 10.49 -3.67
CA ALA A 132 13.47 9.76 -4.86
C ALA A 132 14.02 10.72 -5.92
N VAL A 133 15.16 10.39 -6.52
CA VAL A 133 15.77 11.16 -7.61
C VAL A 133 15.71 10.33 -8.89
N ASN A 134 14.94 10.77 -9.90
CA ASN A 134 14.66 9.99 -11.11
C ASN A 134 14.20 8.55 -10.78
N GLU A 135 13.22 8.44 -9.87
CA GLU A 135 12.68 7.16 -9.36
C GLU A 135 13.66 6.31 -8.55
N HIS A 136 14.89 6.77 -8.31
CA HIS A 136 15.84 6.12 -7.40
C HIS A 136 15.51 6.52 -5.96
N PRO A 137 14.96 5.62 -5.11
CA PRO A 137 14.65 5.92 -3.72
C PRO A 137 15.94 6.13 -2.91
N ALA A 138 15.91 7.09 -1.98
CA ALA A 138 17.04 7.44 -1.11
C ALA A 138 16.58 8.23 0.13
N PRO A 139 17.41 8.34 1.19
CA PRO A 139 17.21 9.39 2.18
C PRO A 139 17.44 10.78 1.56
N VAL A 140 16.80 11.82 2.10
CA VAL A 140 16.96 13.20 1.61
C VAL A 140 18.42 13.70 1.70
N SER A 141 19.21 13.17 2.63
CA SER A 141 20.64 13.49 2.76
C SER A 141 21.46 13.19 1.49
N ASP A 142 20.98 12.27 0.66
CA ASP A 142 21.70 11.79 -0.52
C ASP A 142 21.20 12.46 -1.81
N VAL A 143 20.24 13.38 -1.71
CA VAL A 143 19.67 14.08 -2.88
C VAL A 143 20.75 14.83 -3.66
N ASP A 144 21.67 15.53 -2.98
CA ASP A 144 22.70 16.33 -3.68
C ASP A 144 23.64 15.46 -4.52
N SER A 145 24.08 14.32 -3.99
CA SER A 145 24.95 13.39 -4.71
C SER A 145 24.21 12.72 -5.88
N LEU A 146 22.94 12.35 -5.68
CA LEU A 146 22.11 11.77 -6.72
C LEU A 146 21.74 12.78 -7.82
N VAL A 147 21.50 14.05 -7.48
CA VAL A 147 21.29 15.11 -8.48
C VAL A 147 22.56 15.30 -9.32
N ALA A 148 23.74 15.29 -8.70
CA ALA A 148 25.01 15.36 -9.41
C ALA A 148 25.21 14.15 -10.35
N ALA A 149 24.91 12.94 -9.88
CA ALA A 149 24.97 11.72 -10.69
C ALA A 149 23.98 11.76 -11.87
N ALA A 150 22.72 12.15 -11.61
CA ALA A 150 21.68 12.31 -12.62
C ALA A 150 22.08 13.30 -13.73
N ARG A 151 22.83 14.34 -13.39
CA ARG A 151 23.34 15.32 -14.36
C ARG A 151 24.48 14.79 -15.21
N ALA A 152 25.32 13.92 -14.68
CA ALA A 152 26.46 13.37 -15.39
C ALA A 152 26.04 12.20 -16.28
N ASP A 153 25.85 11.03 -15.67
CA ASP A 153 25.73 9.74 -16.35
C ASP A 153 24.43 8.99 -15.98
N GLY A 154 23.62 9.55 -15.07
CA GLY A 154 22.44 8.91 -14.50
C GLY A 154 22.66 8.42 -13.06
N VAL A 155 21.57 8.08 -12.37
CA VAL A 155 21.59 7.60 -10.96
C VAL A 155 21.87 6.11 -10.81
N GLY A 156 21.98 5.37 -11.93
CA GLY A 156 22.12 3.92 -11.93
C GLY A 156 20.84 3.20 -11.46
N GLU A 157 20.96 1.89 -11.26
CA GLU A 157 19.86 1.08 -10.72
C GLU A 157 19.87 1.08 -9.20
N ALA A 158 18.73 1.41 -8.60
CA ALA A 158 18.57 1.34 -7.16
C ALA A 158 18.70 -0.10 -6.63
N THR A 159 19.45 -0.27 -5.55
CA THR A 159 19.59 -1.56 -4.87
C THR A 159 18.42 -1.81 -3.93
N VAL A 160 18.04 -3.07 -3.80
CA VAL A 160 17.06 -3.50 -2.80
C VAL A 160 17.71 -3.48 -1.41
N SER A 161 17.01 -2.93 -0.42
CA SER A 161 17.42 -3.03 0.98
C SER A 161 16.98 -4.38 1.54
N GLY A 162 17.83 -5.39 1.37
CA GLY A 162 17.55 -6.75 1.83
C GLY A 162 18.22 -7.09 3.17
N ARG A 163 17.70 -8.12 3.84
CA ARG A 163 18.36 -8.73 5.01
C ARG A 163 19.37 -9.79 4.58
N THR A 164 20.42 -9.95 5.38
CA THR A 164 21.38 -11.05 5.22
C THR A 164 20.92 -12.34 5.89
N GLU A 165 20.05 -12.25 6.90
CA GLU A 165 19.51 -13.40 7.62
C GLU A 165 18.02 -13.58 7.29
N PRO A 166 17.56 -14.83 7.05
CA PRO A 166 16.14 -15.12 6.86
C PRO A 166 15.30 -14.66 8.06
N TRP A 167 14.04 -14.34 7.79
CA TRP A 167 13.08 -14.04 8.85
C TRP A 167 12.73 -15.32 9.64
N PRO A 168 12.37 -15.19 10.93
CA PRO A 168 12.12 -16.34 11.80
C PRO A 168 10.90 -17.20 11.35
N ASN A 169 9.99 -16.62 10.56
CA ASN A 169 8.83 -17.30 10.02
C ASN A 169 9.15 -18.15 8.77
N ASP A 170 10.30 -17.95 8.12
CA ASP A 170 10.62 -18.67 6.88
C ASP A 170 10.74 -20.18 7.13
N PRO A 171 9.90 -21.04 6.49
CA PRO A 171 9.99 -22.48 6.67
C PRO A 171 11.09 -23.11 5.80
N TYR A 172 11.63 -22.39 4.82
CA TYR A 172 12.59 -22.96 3.87
C TYR A 172 14.03 -22.71 4.30
N PRO A 173 14.95 -23.64 4.00
CA PRO A 173 16.37 -23.38 4.13
C PRO A 173 16.79 -22.20 3.25
N ALA A 174 17.68 -21.35 3.77
CA ALA A 174 18.33 -20.31 2.99
C ALA A 174 19.00 -20.91 1.74
N ASP A 175 19.03 -20.15 0.65
CA ASP A 175 19.69 -20.51 -0.61
C ASP A 175 19.22 -21.81 -1.30
N SER A 176 18.07 -22.37 -0.88
CA SER A 176 17.50 -23.59 -1.46
C SER A 176 16.98 -23.44 -2.90
N GLY A 177 16.81 -22.20 -3.37
CA GLY A 177 16.30 -21.87 -4.70
C GLY A 177 14.91 -22.45 -5.00
N VAL A 178 14.50 -22.38 -6.27
CA VAL A 178 13.16 -22.86 -6.70
C VAL A 178 12.98 -24.36 -6.51
N ALA A 179 14.06 -25.15 -6.54
CA ALA A 179 14.00 -26.60 -6.39
C ALA A 179 13.67 -27.05 -4.95
N GLY A 180 14.20 -26.35 -3.94
CA GLY A 180 13.93 -26.65 -2.52
C GLY A 180 12.76 -25.87 -1.92
N ARG A 181 12.18 -24.91 -2.65
CA ARG A 181 11.01 -24.11 -2.27
C ARG A 181 9.74 -24.59 -3.01
N TYR A 182 8.62 -23.92 -2.75
CA TYR A 182 7.33 -24.17 -3.40
C TYR A 182 6.75 -25.57 -3.12
N THR A 183 7.09 -26.18 -1.99
CA THR A 183 6.78 -27.58 -1.72
C THR A 183 5.29 -27.78 -1.43
N SER A 184 4.61 -26.81 -0.79
CA SER A 184 3.16 -26.88 -0.60
C SER A 184 2.42 -26.77 -1.92
N LEU A 185 2.87 -25.88 -2.81
CA LEU A 185 2.29 -25.76 -4.15
C LEU A 185 2.46 -27.06 -4.95
N ARG A 186 3.66 -27.64 -4.94
CA ARG A 186 3.94 -28.92 -5.64
C ARG A 186 3.07 -30.05 -5.09
N ALA A 187 2.94 -30.18 -3.78
CA ALA A 187 2.07 -31.18 -3.15
C ALA A 187 0.59 -31.00 -3.55
N LEU A 188 0.10 -29.75 -3.62
CA LEU A 188 -1.26 -29.45 -4.08
C LEU A 188 -1.47 -29.82 -5.54
N LEU A 189 -0.52 -29.49 -6.42
CA LEU A 189 -0.60 -29.80 -7.84
C LEU A 189 -0.43 -31.29 -8.16
N ALA A 190 0.32 -32.03 -7.33
CA ALA A 190 0.46 -33.48 -7.42
C ALA A 190 -0.73 -34.26 -6.83
N GLY A 191 -1.66 -33.58 -6.15
CA GLY A 191 -2.81 -34.20 -5.49
C GLY A 191 -2.49 -34.85 -4.13
N GLU A 192 -1.30 -34.60 -3.58
CA GLU A 192 -0.89 -35.04 -2.23
C GLU A 192 -1.52 -34.17 -1.13
N LEU A 193 -1.78 -32.90 -1.45
CA LEU A 193 -2.52 -31.94 -0.63
C LEU A 193 -3.81 -31.55 -1.37
N SER A 194 -4.97 -31.56 -0.71
CA SER A 194 -6.23 -31.15 -1.35
C SER A 194 -6.54 -29.66 -1.11
N ALA A 195 -7.30 -29.04 -2.02
CA ALA A 195 -7.74 -27.65 -1.86
C ALA A 195 -8.58 -27.45 -0.59
N ASP A 196 -9.44 -28.42 -0.25
CA ASP A 196 -10.23 -28.41 0.98
C ASP A 196 -9.35 -28.45 2.23
N ALA A 197 -8.27 -29.25 2.22
CA ALA A 197 -7.32 -29.31 3.32
C ALA A 197 -6.56 -27.99 3.50
N VAL A 198 -6.24 -27.29 2.40
CA VAL A 198 -5.66 -25.94 2.45
C VAL A 198 -6.63 -24.96 3.11
N VAL A 199 -7.90 -24.92 2.65
CA VAL A 199 -8.92 -24.01 3.20
C VAL A 199 -9.20 -24.32 4.67
N ALA A 200 -9.29 -25.60 5.05
CA ALA A 200 -9.46 -26.03 6.44
C ALA A 200 -8.28 -25.58 7.31
N THR A 201 -7.04 -25.85 6.86
CA THR A 201 -5.82 -25.43 7.55
C THR A 201 -5.76 -23.92 7.77
N LEU A 202 -6.08 -23.13 6.75
CA LEU A 202 -6.13 -21.67 6.86
C LEU A 202 -7.23 -21.19 7.82
N SER A 203 -8.38 -21.87 7.82
CA SER A 203 -9.48 -21.53 8.74
C SER A 203 -9.13 -21.87 10.19
N GLU A 204 -8.54 -23.04 10.43
CA GLU A 204 -8.10 -23.52 11.75
C GLU A 204 -6.95 -22.67 12.31
N SER A 205 -6.05 -22.16 11.47
CA SER A 205 -4.96 -21.27 11.90
C SER A 205 -5.44 -19.93 12.46
N GLY A 206 -6.69 -19.53 12.16
CA GLY A 206 -7.19 -18.21 12.48
C GLY A 206 -6.56 -17.07 11.67
N LEU A 207 -5.88 -17.37 10.54
CA LEU A 207 -5.29 -16.35 9.67
C LEU A 207 -6.33 -15.34 9.20
N ARG A 208 -6.00 -14.06 9.33
CA ARG A 208 -6.82 -12.92 8.90
C ARG A 208 -6.05 -12.11 7.84
N GLY A 209 -6.78 -11.33 7.04
CA GLY A 209 -6.17 -10.41 6.08
C GLY A 209 -5.31 -9.35 6.77
N MET A 210 -4.02 -9.36 6.45
CA MET A 210 -2.97 -8.54 7.08
C MET A 210 -2.81 -7.14 6.45
N GLY A 211 -3.64 -6.81 5.46
CA GLY A 211 -3.74 -5.47 4.87
C GLY A 211 -4.62 -4.48 5.64
N GLY A 212 -5.15 -4.87 6.83
CA GLY A 212 -5.86 -3.97 7.74
C GLY A 212 -7.29 -4.36 8.10
N ALA A 213 -8.09 -4.82 7.15
CA ALA A 213 -9.50 -5.16 7.41
C ALA A 213 -9.71 -6.42 8.28
N GLY A 214 -8.70 -7.30 8.36
CA GLY A 214 -8.75 -8.49 9.21
C GLY A 214 -9.87 -9.47 8.85
N PHE A 215 -10.26 -9.62 7.59
CA PHE A 215 -11.25 -10.63 7.21
C PHE A 215 -10.63 -12.05 7.28
N PRO A 216 -11.33 -13.09 7.79
CA PRO A 216 -10.78 -14.45 7.86
C PRO A 216 -10.37 -15.00 6.49
N THR A 217 -9.10 -15.38 6.33
CA THR A 217 -8.53 -15.74 5.03
C THR A 217 -9.12 -17.04 4.48
N GLY A 218 -9.21 -18.09 5.31
CA GLY A 218 -9.83 -19.36 4.92
C GLY A 218 -11.28 -19.17 4.44
N LYS A 219 -12.07 -18.34 5.12
CA LYS A 219 -13.43 -18.02 4.69
C LYS A 219 -13.48 -17.29 3.35
N LYS A 220 -12.54 -16.37 3.10
CA LYS A 220 -12.46 -15.66 1.82
C LYS A 220 -12.17 -16.63 0.68
N TRP A 221 -11.23 -17.55 0.88
CA TRP A 221 -10.85 -18.55 -0.11
C TRP A 221 -12.00 -19.52 -0.39
N GLU A 222 -12.67 -20.01 0.65
CA GLU A 222 -13.87 -20.84 0.54
C GLU A 222 -14.97 -20.15 -0.30
N LEU A 223 -15.26 -18.88 -0.02
CA LEU A 223 -16.29 -18.12 -0.73
C LEU A 223 -15.97 -17.96 -2.22
N VAL A 224 -14.72 -17.70 -2.59
CA VAL A 224 -14.32 -17.57 -4.01
C VAL A 224 -14.26 -18.95 -4.68
N ALA A 225 -13.73 -19.97 -4.00
CA ALA A 225 -13.69 -21.34 -4.51
C ALA A 225 -15.10 -21.87 -4.80
N GLY A 226 -16.06 -21.61 -3.92
CA GLY A 226 -17.46 -22.02 -4.06
C GLY A 226 -18.28 -21.27 -5.11
N THR A 227 -17.72 -20.29 -5.81
CA THR A 227 -18.41 -19.62 -6.92
C THR A 227 -18.48 -20.51 -8.16
N ASP A 228 -19.67 -20.57 -8.76
CA ASP A 228 -19.95 -21.27 -10.01
C ASP A 228 -19.63 -20.35 -11.21
N ASP A 229 -18.33 -20.10 -11.42
CA ASP A 229 -17.80 -19.42 -12.61
C ASP A 229 -16.53 -20.16 -13.08
N PRO A 230 -16.44 -20.56 -14.37
CA PRO A 230 -15.26 -21.24 -14.89
C PRO A 230 -14.02 -20.33 -14.98
N VAL A 231 -14.19 -19.00 -14.92
CA VAL A 231 -13.09 -18.05 -14.98
C VAL A 231 -13.01 -17.30 -13.66
N LYS A 232 -11.84 -17.39 -13.03
CA LYS A 232 -11.53 -16.72 -11.77
C LYS A 232 -10.12 -16.14 -11.83
N TYR A 233 -9.87 -15.14 -10.99
CA TYR A 233 -8.59 -14.44 -10.93
C TYR A 233 -8.05 -14.42 -9.49
N ALA A 234 -6.73 -14.28 -9.34
CA ALA A 234 -6.10 -14.00 -8.05
C ALA A 234 -5.16 -12.79 -8.14
N ILE A 235 -5.19 -11.93 -7.13
CA ILE A 235 -4.36 -10.72 -7.10
C ILE A 235 -3.71 -10.59 -5.73
N CYS A 236 -2.38 -10.48 -5.72
CA CYS A 236 -1.61 -9.99 -4.58
C CYS A 236 -1.61 -8.46 -4.62
N ASN A 237 -2.25 -7.84 -3.64
CA ASN A 237 -2.24 -6.38 -3.48
C ASN A 237 -0.95 -5.97 -2.76
N ALA A 238 -0.03 -5.39 -3.53
CA ALA A 238 1.24 -4.80 -3.10
C ALA A 238 1.26 -3.27 -3.32
N ASP A 239 0.10 -2.63 -3.38
CA ASP A 239 -0.02 -1.16 -3.36
C ASP A 239 0.05 -0.67 -1.91
N GLU A 240 1.21 -0.88 -1.26
CA GLU A 240 1.49 -0.48 0.12
C GLU A 240 1.68 1.04 0.21
N SER A 241 0.55 1.74 0.13
CA SER A 241 0.49 3.21 0.02
C SER A 241 0.11 3.89 1.35
N GLU A 242 -0.18 3.13 2.40
CA GLU A 242 -0.50 3.64 3.73
C GLU A 242 0.73 4.31 4.38
N PRO A 243 0.68 5.60 4.75
CA PRO A 243 1.78 6.29 5.41
C PRO A 243 2.23 5.59 6.70
N GLY A 244 3.54 5.43 6.84
CA GLY A 244 4.16 4.70 7.94
C GLY A 244 4.35 3.21 7.68
N THR A 245 3.77 2.67 6.61
CA THR A 245 3.88 1.25 6.26
C THR A 245 4.93 1.03 5.15
N PHE A 246 5.78 0.02 5.35
CA PHE A 246 6.82 -0.41 4.42
C PHE A 246 7.20 -1.90 4.66
N LYS A 247 6.29 -2.68 5.26
CA LYS A 247 6.53 -4.08 5.60
C LYS A 247 6.45 -4.96 4.36
N ASP A 248 5.50 -4.68 3.47
CA ASP A 248 5.28 -5.47 2.27
C ASP A 248 6.46 -5.25 1.32
N ARG A 249 6.99 -4.03 1.23
CA ARG A 249 8.27 -3.77 0.56
C ARG A 249 9.37 -4.72 1.04
N GLN A 250 9.56 -4.82 2.35
CA GLN A 250 10.61 -5.65 2.93
C GLN A 250 10.34 -7.15 2.73
N ILE A 251 9.09 -7.59 2.81
CA ILE A 251 8.69 -8.98 2.52
C ILE A 251 8.95 -9.30 1.04
N LEU A 252 8.64 -8.40 0.11
CA LEU A 252 8.90 -8.58 -1.32
C LEU A 252 10.40 -8.63 -1.63
N ALA A 253 11.19 -7.84 -0.92
CA ALA A 253 12.65 -7.85 -1.02
C ALA A 253 13.27 -9.17 -0.51
N ASP A 254 12.86 -9.63 0.67
CA ASP A 254 13.54 -10.71 1.39
C ASP A 254 12.92 -12.10 1.14
N GLN A 255 11.60 -12.17 1.00
CA GLN A 255 10.83 -13.41 0.91
C GLN A 255 9.85 -13.40 -0.28
N PRO A 256 10.27 -13.01 -1.50
CA PRO A 256 9.39 -13.02 -2.67
C PRO A 256 8.79 -14.41 -2.92
N HIS A 257 9.58 -15.45 -2.64
CA HIS A 257 9.19 -16.84 -2.83
C HIS A 257 7.94 -17.25 -2.01
N LEU A 258 7.82 -16.80 -0.75
CA LEU A 258 6.64 -17.09 0.08
C LEU A 258 5.40 -16.37 -0.45
N VAL A 259 5.55 -15.11 -0.88
CA VAL A 259 4.46 -14.32 -1.46
C VAL A 259 3.94 -14.99 -2.74
N LEU A 260 4.85 -15.39 -3.63
CA LEU A 260 4.51 -16.03 -4.89
C LEU A 260 3.92 -17.44 -4.67
N GLU A 261 4.47 -18.23 -3.76
CA GLU A 261 3.89 -19.54 -3.42
C GLU A 261 2.47 -19.40 -2.86
N GLY A 262 2.25 -18.45 -1.94
CA GLY A 262 0.92 -18.17 -1.39
C GLY A 262 -0.09 -17.75 -2.46
N LEU A 263 0.32 -16.89 -3.39
CA LEU A 263 -0.52 -16.46 -4.52
C LEU A 263 -0.86 -17.65 -5.43
N LEU A 264 0.13 -18.47 -5.78
CA LEU A 264 -0.06 -19.66 -6.64
C LEU A 264 -0.93 -20.72 -5.95
N LEU A 265 -0.79 -20.92 -4.64
CA LEU A 265 -1.70 -21.75 -3.84
C LEU A 265 -3.12 -21.19 -3.86
N GLY A 266 -3.27 -19.88 -3.71
CA GLY A 266 -4.57 -19.20 -3.82
C GLY A 266 -5.22 -19.42 -5.18
N MET A 267 -4.47 -19.22 -6.27
CA MET A 267 -4.90 -19.53 -7.63
C MET A 267 -5.32 -20.99 -7.76
N ALA A 268 -4.48 -21.90 -7.27
CA ALA A 268 -4.70 -23.33 -7.34
C ALA A 268 -5.99 -23.75 -6.61
N VAL A 269 -6.22 -23.24 -5.40
CA VAL A 269 -7.39 -23.54 -4.56
C VAL A 269 -8.69 -23.00 -5.15
N VAL A 270 -8.70 -21.75 -5.61
CA VAL A 270 -9.95 -21.16 -6.12
C VAL A 270 -10.28 -21.60 -7.54
N GLY A 271 -9.30 -22.12 -8.28
CA GLY A 271 -9.44 -22.49 -9.68
C GLY A 271 -9.16 -21.33 -10.64
N ALA A 272 -8.28 -20.39 -10.26
CA ALA A 272 -7.84 -19.33 -11.16
C ALA A 272 -6.63 -19.80 -11.99
N GLU A 273 -6.64 -19.50 -13.29
CA GLU A 273 -5.50 -19.75 -14.17
C GLU A 273 -4.60 -18.52 -14.33
N GLN A 274 -5.10 -17.33 -14.00
CA GLN A 274 -4.38 -16.07 -14.15
C GLN A 274 -4.32 -15.32 -12.82
N GLY A 275 -3.15 -14.79 -12.50
CA GLY A 275 -2.97 -13.94 -11.34
C GLY A 275 -1.89 -12.88 -11.50
N TRP A 276 -1.95 -11.88 -10.64
CA TRP A 276 -1.03 -10.74 -10.68
C TRP A 276 -0.53 -10.36 -9.30
N VAL A 277 0.72 -9.90 -9.24
CA VAL A 277 1.15 -8.99 -8.16
C VAL A 277 0.89 -7.56 -8.64
N PHE A 278 -0.04 -6.87 -7.99
CA PHE A 278 -0.35 -5.46 -8.26
C PHE A 278 0.54 -4.60 -7.35
N ILE A 279 1.63 -4.07 -7.89
CA ILE A 279 2.69 -3.40 -7.13
C ILE A 279 2.74 -1.90 -7.45
N ARG A 280 2.93 -1.07 -6.42
CA ARG A 280 3.12 0.37 -6.59
C ARG A 280 4.42 0.72 -7.33
N HIS A 281 4.37 1.73 -8.21
CA HIS A 281 5.52 2.14 -9.03
C HIS A 281 6.75 2.57 -8.20
N GLU A 282 6.56 3.05 -6.97
CA GLU A 282 7.67 3.44 -6.09
C GLU A 282 8.51 2.24 -5.60
N TYR A 283 8.05 1.01 -5.84
CA TYR A 283 8.73 -0.24 -5.46
C TYR A 283 9.47 -0.87 -6.64
N GLY A 284 10.02 -0.05 -7.55
CA GLY A 284 10.79 -0.52 -8.71
C GLY A 284 11.90 -1.55 -8.40
N PRO A 285 12.70 -1.38 -7.31
CA PRO A 285 13.67 -2.41 -6.91
C PRO A 285 13.01 -3.75 -6.55
N GLU A 286 11.93 -3.73 -5.78
CA GLU A 286 11.20 -4.91 -5.35
C GLU A 286 10.43 -5.57 -6.52
N GLU A 287 9.96 -4.79 -7.49
CA GLU A 287 9.42 -5.31 -8.76
C GLU A 287 10.46 -6.18 -9.50
N ARG A 288 11.73 -5.74 -9.57
CA ARG A 288 12.78 -6.50 -10.25
C ARG A 288 13.02 -7.84 -9.56
N VAL A 289 12.99 -7.89 -8.24
CA VAL A 289 13.10 -9.13 -7.46
C VAL A 289 11.97 -10.09 -7.79
N LEU A 290 10.73 -9.58 -7.82
CA LEU A 290 9.56 -10.39 -8.18
C LEU A 290 9.65 -10.94 -9.60
N ARG A 291 10.03 -10.10 -10.57
CA ARG A 291 10.18 -10.54 -11.97
C ARG A 291 11.23 -11.62 -12.12
N ALA A 292 12.38 -11.45 -11.47
CA ALA A 292 13.45 -12.45 -11.47
C ALA A 292 12.99 -13.80 -10.88
N GLU A 293 12.26 -13.80 -9.75
CA GLU A 293 11.73 -15.04 -9.17
C GLU A 293 10.65 -15.67 -10.07
N ILE A 294 9.76 -14.87 -10.68
CA ILE A 294 8.76 -15.36 -11.63
C ILE A 294 9.42 -16.02 -12.85
N ASP A 295 10.48 -15.43 -13.39
CA ASP A 295 11.21 -15.99 -14.52
C ASP A 295 11.91 -17.30 -14.12
N ALA A 296 12.51 -17.37 -12.92
CA ALA A 296 13.07 -18.61 -12.38
C ALA A 296 12.00 -19.72 -12.20
N LEU A 297 10.77 -19.36 -11.80
CA LEU A 297 9.65 -20.31 -11.72
C LEU A 297 9.22 -20.83 -13.09
N ARG A 298 9.21 -19.96 -14.11
CA ARG A 298 8.90 -20.33 -15.50
C ARG A 298 9.96 -21.28 -16.05
N GLU A 299 11.23 -20.98 -15.83
CA GLU A 299 12.36 -21.82 -16.25
C GLU A 299 12.33 -23.21 -15.58
N ALA A 300 11.94 -23.27 -14.31
CA ALA A 300 11.80 -24.51 -13.55
C ALA A 300 10.49 -25.28 -13.84
N GLY A 301 9.62 -24.77 -14.71
CA GLY A 301 8.33 -25.38 -15.03
C GLY A 301 7.33 -25.42 -13.87
N VAL A 302 7.50 -24.55 -12.86
CA VAL A 302 6.59 -24.46 -11.70
C VAL A 302 5.31 -23.70 -12.06
N VAL A 303 5.41 -22.76 -12.99
CA VAL A 303 4.30 -21.98 -13.54
C VAL A 303 4.32 -22.06 -15.07
N GLY A 304 3.22 -21.69 -15.72
CA GLY A 304 3.05 -21.74 -17.16
C GLY A 304 1.82 -22.55 -17.60
N PRO A 305 1.79 -23.05 -18.84
CA PRO A 305 0.63 -23.76 -19.39
C PRO A 305 0.38 -25.13 -18.74
N ASP A 306 1.43 -25.75 -18.19
CA ASP A 306 1.36 -27.04 -17.49
C ASP A 306 2.26 -27.01 -16.25
N ALA A 307 1.77 -26.32 -15.21
CA ALA A 307 2.47 -26.09 -13.96
C ALA A 307 2.81 -27.42 -13.27
N CYS A 308 4.11 -27.68 -13.04
CA CYS A 308 4.63 -28.91 -12.46
C CYS A 308 4.20 -30.21 -13.19
N GLY A 309 3.78 -30.14 -14.46
CA GLY A 309 3.25 -31.31 -15.18
C GLY A 309 1.88 -31.81 -14.69
N SER A 310 1.13 -30.95 -13.99
CA SER A 310 -0.16 -31.30 -13.36
C SER A 310 -1.37 -31.24 -14.30
N GLY A 311 -1.19 -30.76 -15.54
CA GLY A 311 -2.25 -30.41 -16.47
C GLY A 311 -2.95 -29.08 -16.15
N ARG A 312 -2.44 -28.31 -15.17
CA ARG A 312 -3.00 -27.01 -14.78
C ARG A 312 -2.20 -25.85 -15.33
N ARG A 313 -2.91 -24.84 -15.85
CA ARG A 313 -2.31 -23.56 -16.20
C ARG A 313 -2.24 -22.64 -14.99
N LEU A 314 -1.06 -22.11 -14.70
CA LEU A 314 -0.84 -21.05 -13.71
C LEU A 314 -0.01 -19.95 -14.37
N ASP A 315 -0.68 -18.88 -14.80
CA ASP A 315 -0.09 -17.73 -15.46
C ASP A 315 -0.01 -16.55 -14.49
N LEU A 316 1.21 -16.12 -14.18
CA LEU A 316 1.51 -15.13 -13.17
C LEU A 316 2.34 -14.01 -13.79
N ASP A 317 1.96 -12.76 -13.51
CA ASP A 317 2.69 -11.57 -13.95
C ASP A 317 2.62 -10.44 -12.91
N VAL A 318 3.34 -9.35 -13.17
CA VAL A 318 3.34 -8.14 -12.33
C VAL A 318 2.62 -7.01 -13.06
N PHE A 319 1.63 -6.41 -12.38
CA PHE A 319 0.95 -5.20 -12.82
C PHE A 319 1.48 -4.01 -12.02
N VAL A 320 2.14 -3.07 -12.69
CA VAL A 320 2.66 -1.84 -12.05
C VAL A 320 1.56 -0.80 -11.96
N SER A 321 1.17 -0.50 -10.72
CA SER A 321 0.20 0.52 -10.35
C SER A 321 0.72 1.91 -10.71
N PRO A 322 -0.08 2.76 -11.38
CA PRO A 322 0.26 4.13 -11.74
C PRO A 322 0.12 5.10 -10.53
N GLY A 323 0.14 4.57 -9.31
CA GLY A 323 0.16 5.34 -8.08
C GLY A 323 -1.19 5.91 -7.63
N GLY A 324 -1.22 6.31 -6.36
CA GLY A 324 -2.38 6.85 -5.67
C GLY A 324 -2.85 5.90 -4.55
N TYR A 325 -2.95 6.41 -3.33
CA TYR A 325 -3.26 5.60 -2.15
C TYR A 325 -4.60 4.87 -2.25
N ILE A 326 -5.56 5.45 -2.98
CA ILE A 326 -6.86 4.81 -3.17
C ILE A 326 -6.76 3.44 -3.86
N LEU A 327 -5.70 3.16 -4.62
CA LEU A 327 -5.49 1.88 -5.30
C LEU A 327 -5.17 0.72 -4.34
N GLY A 328 -4.82 1.00 -3.09
CA GLY A 328 -4.82 0.00 -2.03
C GLY A 328 -6.23 -0.56 -1.71
N GLU A 329 -7.30 0.17 -2.06
CA GLU A 329 -8.68 -0.32 -1.90
C GLU A 329 -9.01 -1.37 -2.96
N GLU A 330 -9.50 -2.53 -2.52
CA GLU A 330 -9.68 -3.73 -3.35
C GLU A 330 -10.45 -3.50 -4.66
N THR A 331 -11.41 -2.59 -4.69
CA THR A 331 -12.23 -2.34 -5.88
C THR A 331 -11.71 -1.20 -6.74
N ALA A 332 -11.03 -0.20 -6.17
CA ALA A 332 -10.30 0.81 -6.93
C ALA A 332 -9.12 0.18 -7.69
N LEU A 333 -8.43 -0.79 -7.08
CA LEU A 333 -7.43 -1.64 -7.72
C LEU A 333 -8.00 -2.29 -8.98
N LEU A 334 -9.18 -2.91 -8.87
CA LEU A 334 -9.83 -3.57 -10.00
C LEU A 334 -10.21 -2.60 -11.11
N GLU A 335 -10.72 -1.41 -10.76
CA GLU A 335 -11.00 -0.36 -11.76
C GLU A 335 -9.72 0.06 -12.50
N CYS A 336 -8.59 0.18 -11.80
CA CYS A 336 -7.29 0.46 -12.42
C CYS A 336 -6.85 -0.65 -13.38
N MET A 337 -6.93 -1.91 -12.93
CA MET A 337 -6.58 -3.08 -13.75
C MET A 337 -7.51 -3.25 -14.96
N GLU A 338 -8.72 -2.69 -14.92
CA GLU A 338 -9.67 -2.65 -16.04
C GLU A 338 -9.45 -1.42 -16.95
N GLY A 339 -8.53 -0.53 -16.60
CA GLY A 339 -8.24 0.67 -17.40
C GLY A 339 -9.26 1.78 -17.20
N HIS A 340 -9.80 1.89 -16.00
CA HIS A 340 -10.64 2.98 -15.53
C HIS A 340 -9.91 3.79 -14.46
N ARG A 341 -10.47 4.95 -14.08
CA ARG A 341 -10.03 5.67 -12.88
C ARG A 341 -10.28 4.80 -11.65
N GLY A 342 -9.32 4.79 -10.72
CA GLY A 342 -9.34 4.02 -9.46
C GLY A 342 -10.38 4.52 -8.45
N GLU A 343 -11.65 4.54 -8.84
CA GLU A 343 -12.77 5.00 -8.04
C GLU A 343 -13.48 3.81 -7.40
N PRO A 344 -13.43 3.62 -6.06
CA PRO A 344 -14.00 2.45 -5.40
C PRO A 344 -15.42 2.11 -5.84
N ARG A 345 -15.69 0.82 -6.03
CA ARG A 345 -17.00 0.30 -6.41
C ARG A 345 -17.96 0.38 -5.23
N ASN A 346 -19.22 0.68 -5.52
CA ASN A 346 -20.29 0.44 -4.55
C ASN A 346 -20.36 -1.07 -4.25
N LYS A 347 -20.38 -1.42 -2.97
CA LYS A 347 -20.51 -2.78 -2.45
C LYS A 347 -21.85 -2.90 -1.71
N PRO A 348 -22.60 -4.02 -1.86
CA PRO A 348 -22.37 -5.15 -2.76
C PRO A 348 -22.62 -4.83 -4.25
N PRO A 349 -22.12 -5.66 -5.21
CA PRO A 349 -21.40 -6.93 -5.01
C PRO A 349 -19.93 -6.74 -4.60
N PHE A 350 -19.37 -7.75 -3.89
CA PHE A 350 -17.98 -7.77 -3.44
C PHE A 350 -17.05 -8.44 -4.49
N PRO A 351 -15.74 -8.17 -4.50
CA PRO A 351 -14.80 -8.74 -5.47
C PRO A 351 -14.79 -10.27 -5.57
N GLY A 352 -15.04 -10.96 -4.45
CA GLY A 352 -15.08 -12.42 -4.43
C GLY A 352 -16.22 -13.02 -5.25
N THR A 353 -17.23 -12.23 -5.62
CA THR A 353 -18.32 -12.65 -6.52
C THR A 353 -18.33 -11.87 -7.83
N TYR A 354 -17.97 -10.59 -7.81
CA TYR A 354 -17.88 -9.72 -8.98
C TYR A 354 -16.64 -8.82 -8.86
N GLY A 355 -15.50 -9.36 -9.29
CA GLY A 355 -14.18 -8.75 -9.23
C GLY A 355 -13.69 -8.29 -10.60
N LEU A 356 -12.47 -8.67 -10.96
CA LEU A 356 -11.81 -8.31 -12.21
C LEU A 356 -12.60 -8.82 -13.40
N HIS A 357 -12.92 -7.92 -14.34
CA HIS A 357 -13.74 -8.20 -15.52
C HIS A 357 -15.10 -8.84 -15.19
N GLY A 358 -15.64 -8.53 -14.00
CA GLY A 358 -16.90 -9.06 -13.50
C GLY A 358 -16.86 -10.54 -13.09
N ARG A 359 -15.66 -11.12 -12.91
CA ARG A 359 -15.45 -12.51 -12.48
C ARG A 359 -15.07 -12.61 -11.01
N PRO A 360 -15.36 -13.72 -10.32
CA PRO A 360 -14.88 -13.95 -8.97
C PRO A 360 -13.36 -13.77 -8.88
N THR A 361 -12.92 -12.92 -7.96
CA THR A 361 -11.50 -12.57 -7.83
C THR A 361 -11.06 -12.67 -6.37
N LEU A 362 -10.04 -13.50 -6.15
CA LEU A 362 -9.35 -13.59 -4.87
C LEU A 362 -8.35 -12.44 -4.77
N ILE A 363 -8.43 -11.63 -3.71
CA ILE A 363 -7.48 -10.54 -3.46
C ILE A 363 -6.97 -10.67 -2.04
N ASN A 364 -5.66 -10.76 -1.83
CA ASN A 364 -5.04 -10.72 -0.50
C ASN A 364 -3.79 -9.83 -0.53
N SER A 365 -3.39 -9.30 0.63
CA SER A 365 -2.15 -8.53 0.77
C SER A 365 -0.92 -9.43 0.69
N VAL A 366 0.24 -8.83 0.44
CA VAL A 366 1.56 -9.49 0.39
C VAL A 366 1.79 -10.38 1.61
N GLU A 367 1.75 -9.82 2.83
CA GLU A 367 1.96 -10.60 4.07
C GLU A 367 0.98 -11.77 4.23
N THR A 368 -0.29 -11.60 3.84
CA THR A 368 -1.27 -12.69 3.93
C THR A 368 -0.91 -13.84 3.01
N PHE A 369 -0.44 -13.56 1.79
CA PHE A 369 0.05 -14.63 0.91
C PHE A 369 1.35 -15.23 1.43
N ALA A 370 2.27 -14.43 1.96
CA ALA A 370 3.52 -14.93 2.55
C ALA A 370 3.28 -15.89 3.73
N ASP A 371 2.26 -15.64 4.55
CA ASP A 371 1.93 -16.49 5.70
C ASP A 371 1.30 -17.84 5.32
N VAL A 372 0.64 -17.94 4.16
CA VAL A 372 -0.02 -19.19 3.71
C VAL A 372 0.94 -20.38 3.66
N PRO A 373 2.07 -20.35 2.92
CA PRO A 373 3.00 -21.48 2.88
C PRO A 373 3.62 -21.78 4.25
N VAL A 374 3.88 -20.76 5.09
CA VAL A 374 4.37 -20.96 6.47
C VAL A 374 3.40 -21.84 7.26
N ILE A 375 2.11 -21.50 7.22
CA ILE A 375 1.05 -22.22 7.93
C ILE A 375 0.87 -23.63 7.38
N LEU A 376 0.97 -23.83 6.06
CA LEU A 376 0.85 -25.16 5.46
C LEU A 376 2.04 -26.07 5.80
N GLN A 377 3.26 -25.51 5.87
CA GLN A 377 4.47 -26.28 6.20
C GLN A 377 4.55 -26.66 7.68
N ARG A 378 4.14 -25.74 8.57
CA ARG A 378 4.30 -25.92 10.03
C ARG A 378 3.02 -26.35 10.74
N GLY A 379 1.86 -26.21 10.09
CA GLY A 379 0.55 -26.55 10.61
C GLY A 379 -0.15 -25.42 11.38
N PRO A 380 -1.50 -25.48 11.50
CA PRO A 380 -2.28 -24.42 12.13
C PRO A 380 -2.05 -24.33 13.64
N GLY A 381 -1.78 -25.45 14.31
CA GLY A 381 -1.45 -25.49 15.74
C GLY A 381 -0.15 -24.75 16.04
N TRP A 382 0.90 -24.99 15.24
CA TRP A 382 2.15 -24.25 15.37
C TRP A 382 1.94 -22.75 15.21
N TRP A 383 1.17 -22.32 14.19
CA TRP A 383 0.87 -20.91 13.94
C TRP A 383 0.13 -20.26 15.12
N ALA A 384 -0.89 -20.93 15.66
CA ALA A 384 -1.63 -20.45 16.82
C ALA A 384 -0.72 -20.25 18.05
N GLU A 385 0.23 -21.16 18.28
CA GLU A 385 1.21 -21.08 19.38
C GLU A 385 2.22 -19.93 19.24
N GLN A 386 2.36 -19.32 18.06
CA GLN A 386 3.31 -18.22 17.86
C GLN A 386 2.80 -16.88 18.39
N GLY A 387 1.49 -16.70 18.48
CA GLY A 387 0.89 -15.47 18.98
C GLY A 387 0.91 -15.38 20.51
N ARG A 388 0.55 -14.21 21.05
CA ARG A 388 0.47 -13.97 22.50
C ARG A 388 -0.97 -13.77 22.96
N GLY A 389 -1.32 -14.38 24.09
CA GLY A 389 -2.67 -14.26 24.66
C GLY A 389 -3.72 -14.87 23.72
N GLU A 390 -4.70 -14.07 23.30
CA GLU A 390 -5.74 -14.48 22.34
C GLU A 390 -5.32 -14.25 20.87
N SER A 391 -4.14 -13.68 20.64
CA SER A 391 -3.60 -13.44 19.31
C SER A 391 -2.97 -14.69 18.73
N VAL A 392 -3.00 -14.81 17.40
CA VAL A 392 -2.44 -15.95 16.67
C VAL A 392 -1.40 -15.49 15.65
N GLY A 393 -0.33 -16.28 15.49
CA GLY A 393 0.64 -16.09 14.43
C GLY A 393 1.70 -15.02 14.64
N TRP A 394 2.47 -14.81 13.58
CA TRP A 394 3.45 -13.74 13.46
C TRP A 394 2.82 -12.49 12.80
N LYS A 395 3.46 -11.34 13.00
CA LYS A 395 3.12 -10.09 12.32
C LYS A 395 4.38 -9.31 12.02
N PHE A 396 4.44 -8.75 10.81
CA PHE A 396 5.43 -7.75 10.44
C PHE A 396 4.94 -6.36 10.83
N PHE A 397 5.71 -5.65 11.65
CA PHE A 397 5.44 -4.27 12.01
C PHE A 397 6.47 -3.32 11.41
N ALA A 398 5.99 -2.29 10.72
CA ALA A 398 6.81 -1.21 10.18
C ALA A 398 6.90 -0.07 11.21
N VAL A 399 8.02 0.04 11.92
CA VAL A 399 8.19 1.02 13.02
C VAL A 399 8.94 2.23 12.49
N SER A 400 8.39 3.44 12.69
CA SER A 400 8.97 4.69 12.19
C SER A 400 8.60 5.91 13.04
N GLY A 401 9.00 7.10 12.59
CA GLY A 401 8.85 8.35 13.33
C GLY A 401 10.05 8.64 14.22
N HIS A 402 9.79 9.08 15.46
CA HIS A 402 10.82 9.43 16.43
C HIS A 402 11.37 8.20 17.18
N VAL A 403 11.85 7.19 16.45
CA VAL A 403 12.56 6.03 17.01
C VAL A 403 14.02 6.01 16.58
N GLU A 404 14.88 5.40 17.40
CA GLU A 404 16.32 5.26 17.14
C GLU A 404 16.63 4.35 15.93
N ARG A 405 15.89 3.25 15.79
CA ARG A 405 16.09 2.24 14.74
C ARG A 405 14.78 1.99 13.99
N PRO A 406 14.38 2.88 13.06
CA PRO A 406 13.22 2.63 12.23
C PRO A 406 13.50 1.45 11.28
N ALA A 407 12.63 0.43 11.31
CA ALA A 407 12.80 -0.80 10.55
C ALA A 407 11.49 -1.62 10.54
N VAL A 408 11.51 -2.73 9.80
CA VAL A 408 10.48 -3.77 9.90
C VAL A 408 10.88 -4.80 10.96
N TYR A 409 9.93 -5.17 11.80
CA TYR A 409 10.10 -6.17 12.85
C TYR A 409 9.09 -7.30 12.66
N CYS A 410 9.57 -8.54 12.49
CA CYS A 410 8.72 -9.73 12.50
C CYS A 410 8.67 -10.29 13.92
N VAL A 411 7.51 -10.13 14.58
CA VAL A 411 7.30 -10.50 15.98
C VAL A 411 5.98 -11.26 16.16
N PRO A 412 5.80 -12.00 17.28
CA PRO A 412 4.50 -12.54 17.65
C PRO A 412 3.38 -11.49 17.61
N MET A 413 2.22 -11.85 17.03
CA MET A 413 1.02 -11.02 17.17
C MET A 413 0.67 -10.90 18.66
N GLY A 414 0.32 -9.69 19.11
CA GLY A 414 0.08 -9.39 20.52
C GLY A 414 1.31 -8.91 21.32
N THR A 415 2.49 -8.77 20.69
CA THR A 415 3.57 -7.92 21.23
C THR A 415 3.03 -6.53 21.55
N THR A 416 3.43 -5.93 22.67
CA THR A 416 2.88 -4.63 23.09
C THR A 416 3.51 -3.46 22.33
N VAL A 417 2.83 -2.32 22.33
CA VAL A 417 3.38 -1.07 21.78
C VAL A 417 4.74 -0.75 22.41
N ARG A 418 4.86 -0.87 23.74
CA ARG A 418 6.10 -0.63 24.50
C ARG A 418 7.24 -1.53 24.03
N GLU A 419 7.01 -2.84 23.99
CA GLU A 419 8.03 -3.81 23.58
C GLU A 419 8.53 -3.52 22.15
N LEU A 420 7.63 -3.14 21.25
CA LEU A 420 8.00 -2.83 19.87
C LEU A 420 8.83 -1.53 19.76
N ILE A 421 8.52 -0.52 20.59
CA ILE A 421 9.36 0.69 20.71
C ILE A 421 10.74 0.34 21.27
N ASP A 422 10.81 -0.55 22.26
CA ASP A 422 12.09 -0.99 22.85
C ASP A 422 12.96 -1.74 21.83
N LEU A 423 12.35 -2.60 20.99
CA LEU A 423 13.04 -3.25 19.86
C LEU A 423 13.59 -2.23 18.86
N ALA A 424 12.83 -1.16 18.61
CA ALA A 424 13.26 0.00 17.81
C ALA A 424 14.28 0.90 18.51
N GLY A 425 14.75 0.54 19.71
CA GLY A 425 15.81 1.24 20.43
C GLY A 425 15.33 2.39 21.30
N GLY A 426 14.02 2.49 21.52
CA GLY A 426 13.42 3.60 22.24
C GLY A 426 13.11 4.79 21.34
N VAL A 427 12.63 5.86 21.97
CA VAL A 427 12.35 7.14 21.32
C VAL A 427 13.65 7.91 21.15
N LEU A 428 13.77 8.66 20.05
CA LEU A 428 14.93 9.48 19.73
C LEU A 428 15.42 10.32 20.93
N ASP A 429 16.74 10.35 21.11
CA ASP A 429 17.45 11.10 22.15
C ASP A 429 17.03 10.72 23.58
N GLY A 430 16.45 9.53 23.77
CA GLY A 430 15.94 9.06 25.05
C GLY A 430 14.72 9.81 25.56
N ALA A 431 13.97 10.47 24.67
CA ALA A 431 12.76 11.19 25.02
C ALA A 431 11.63 10.26 25.52
N ALA A 432 10.62 10.83 26.19
CA ALA A 432 9.39 10.10 26.46
C ALA A 432 8.51 10.00 25.21
N VAL A 433 7.58 9.04 25.21
CA VAL A 433 6.56 8.92 24.17
C VAL A 433 5.50 10.00 24.38
N GLY A 434 5.20 10.76 23.33
CA GLY A 434 4.11 11.74 23.32
C GLY A 434 2.81 11.15 22.79
N ALA A 435 2.88 10.45 21.66
CA ALA A 435 1.76 9.72 21.08
C ALA A 435 2.25 8.62 20.14
N VAL A 436 1.40 7.66 19.84
CA VAL A 436 1.69 6.60 18.87
C VAL A 436 0.51 6.47 17.91
N GLN A 437 0.80 6.28 16.62
CA GLN A 437 -0.22 5.94 15.61
C GLN A 437 -0.02 4.48 15.15
N PRO A 438 -0.74 3.52 15.75
CA PRO A 438 -0.65 2.11 15.38
C PRO A 438 -1.49 1.85 14.13
N GLY A 439 -0.99 1.18 13.11
CA GLY A 439 -1.73 0.82 11.90
C GLY A 439 -1.69 1.82 10.74
N GLY A 440 -0.97 2.94 10.90
CA GLY A 440 -0.72 3.93 9.84
C GLY A 440 -1.65 5.14 9.92
N ALA A 441 -1.60 6.01 8.92
CA ALA A 441 -2.41 7.24 8.86
C ALA A 441 -3.92 7.01 9.06
N SER A 442 -4.45 5.85 8.67
CA SER A 442 -5.87 5.46 8.83
C SER A 442 -6.34 5.23 10.26
N SER A 443 -5.44 5.19 11.24
CA SER A 443 -5.78 4.88 12.62
C SER A 443 -5.76 6.09 13.55
N ASN A 444 -6.44 5.92 14.68
CA ASN A 444 -6.45 6.90 15.75
C ASN A 444 -5.14 6.84 16.55
N PHE A 445 -4.67 8.02 16.98
CA PHE A 445 -3.54 8.13 17.90
C PHE A 445 -3.93 7.56 19.28
N ILE A 446 -2.95 6.96 19.95
CA ILE A 446 -3.03 6.55 21.35
C ILE A 446 -1.99 7.29 22.19
N GLY A 447 -2.32 7.48 23.47
CA GLY A 447 -1.48 8.17 24.44
C GLY A 447 -0.42 7.28 25.11
N PRO A 448 0.49 7.87 25.89
CA PRO A 448 1.54 7.15 26.62
C PRO A 448 1.01 6.24 27.75
N ASP A 449 -0.25 6.42 28.17
CA ASP A 449 -0.96 5.57 29.11
C ASP A 449 -1.40 4.22 28.49
N GLN A 450 -1.32 4.08 27.17
CA GLN A 450 -1.77 2.91 26.42
C GLN A 450 -0.63 2.07 25.81
N LEU A 451 0.62 2.27 26.25
CA LEU A 451 1.78 1.57 25.67
C LEU A 451 1.82 0.06 25.97
N ASP A 452 1.07 -0.40 26.96
CA ASP A 452 0.98 -1.82 27.31
C ASP A 452 -0.16 -2.55 26.55
N LEU A 453 -0.82 -1.87 25.60
CA LEU A 453 -1.75 -2.51 24.69
C LEU A 453 -1.05 -3.54 23.80
N ALA A 454 -1.63 -4.75 23.74
CA ALA A 454 -1.24 -5.77 22.78
C ALA A 454 -1.59 -5.33 21.36
N LEU A 455 -0.63 -5.46 20.43
CA LEU A 455 -0.82 -5.15 19.02
C LEU A 455 -1.54 -6.31 18.33
N ASP A 456 -2.86 -6.31 18.42
CA ASP A 456 -3.75 -7.24 17.73
C ASP A 456 -5.07 -6.58 17.31
N PHE A 457 -5.82 -7.23 16.42
CA PHE A 457 -7.07 -6.69 15.88
C PHE A 457 -8.14 -6.39 16.94
N GLY A 458 -8.31 -7.25 17.95
CA GLY A 458 -9.37 -7.14 18.92
C GLY A 458 -9.07 -6.10 20.00
N THR A 459 -7.85 -6.12 20.53
CA THR A 459 -7.37 -5.21 21.58
C THR A 459 -7.36 -3.77 21.08
N LEU A 460 -6.79 -3.52 19.89
CA LEU A 460 -6.73 -2.16 19.34
C LEU A 460 -8.11 -1.60 18.97
N ALA A 461 -9.00 -2.43 18.44
CA ALA A 461 -10.39 -2.02 18.15
C ALA A 461 -11.15 -1.61 19.43
N LYS A 462 -10.98 -2.36 20.52
CA LYS A 462 -11.57 -2.02 21.85
C LYS A 462 -10.99 -0.72 22.41
N ALA A 463 -9.73 -0.41 22.11
CA ALA A 463 -9.07 0.83 22.48
C ALA A 463 -9.44 2.04 21.59
N GLY A 464 -10.32 1.84 20.59
CA GLY A 464 -10.75 2.92 19.68
C GLY A 464 -9.72 3.26 18.61
N THR A 465 -8.74 2.39 18.36
CA THR A 465 -7.79 2.47 17.25
C THR A 465 -7.82 1.18 16.42
N MET A 466 -6.81 0.88 15.61
CA MET A 466 -6.78 -0.34 14.81
C MET A 466 -5.35 -0.82 14.52
N LEU A 467 -5.20 -2.13 14.30
CA LEU A 467 -3.92 -2.71 13.89
C LEU A 467 -3.49 -2.24 12.49
N GLY A 468 -4.46 -1.97 11.63
CA GLY A 468 -4.24 -1.54 10.25
C GLY A 468 -3.28 -2.47 9.51
N SER A 469 -2.43 -1.89 8.68
CA SER A 469 -1.38 -2.61 7.97
C SER A 469 -0.17 -2.94 8.86
N GLY A 470 -0.21 -2.70 10.17
CA GLY A 470 0.92 -2.97 11.06
C GLY A 470 2.03 -1.91 11.01
N ALA A 471 1.73 -0.66 10.65
CA ALA A 471 2.64 0.44 10.95
C ALA A 471 2.63 0.78 12.45
N LEU A 472 3.71 1.36 12.96
CA LEU A 472 3.78 1.98 14.28
C LEU A 472 4.57 3.28 14.15
N VAL A 473 3.86 4.41 14.05
CA VAL A 473 4.51 5.73 13.98
C VAL A 473 4.58 6.34 15.37
N VAL A 474 5.79 6.54 15.87
CA VAL A 474 6.03 7.06 17.24
C VAL A 474 6.29 8.56 17.19
N LEU A 475 5.60 9.32 18.02
CA LEU A 475 5.82 10.75 18.22
C LEU A 475 6.41 10.99 19.61
N ALA A 476 7.53 11.71 19.68
CA ALA A 476 8.16 12.04 20.94
C ALA A 476 7.36 13.10 21.71
N GLU A 477 7.50 13.11 23.04
CA GLU A 477 6.91 14.12 23.92
C GLU A 477 7.30 15.54 23.46
N GLY A 478 6.31 16.44 23.44
CA GLY A 478 6.46 17.81 22.94
C GLY A 478 6.19 17.96 21.43
N THR A 479 5.82 16.90 20.72
CA THR A 479 5.28 17.02 19.36
C THR A 479 3.92 17.72 19.38
N ASP A 480 3.69 18.69 18.49
CA ASP A 480 2.35 19.27 18.30
C ASP A 480 1.44 18.25 17.61
N LEU A 481 0.60 17.60 18.41
CA LEU A 481 -0.30 16.54 17.92
C LEU A 481 -1.39 17.08 16.99
N LEU A 482 -1.77 18.36 17.10
CA LEU A 482 -2.72 18.96 16.17
C LEU A 482 -2.07 19.15 14.80
N ALA A 483 -0.80 19.59 14.77
CA ALA A 483 -0.02 19.65 13.53
C ALA A 483 0.19 18.25 12.92
N ALA A 484 0.54 17.25 13.74
CA ALA A 484 0.71 15.87 13.29
C ALA A 484 -0.57 15.29 12.67
N SER A 485 -1.71 15.42 13.34
CA SER A 485 -3.00 14.93 12.80
C SER A 485 -3.50 15.75 11.60
N THR A 486 -3.15 17.04 11.51
CA THR A 486 -3.44 17.87 10.33
C THR A 486 -2.59 17.45 9.13
N ASN A 487 -1.33 17.06 9.34
CA ASN A 487 -0.46 16.45 8.32
C ASN A 487 -1.10 15.15 7.78
N VAL A 488 -1.58 14.28 8.66
CA VAL A 488 -2.31 13.06 8.27
C VAL A 488 -3.59 13.39 7.47
N LEU A 489 -4.36 14.39 7.89
CA LEU A 489 -5.56 14.81 7.15
C LEU A 489 -5.21 15.37 5.76
N ARG A 490 -4.08 16.07 5.64
CA ARG A 490 -3.59 16.59 4.35
C ARG A 490 -3.36 15.47 3.35
N PHE A 491 -2.78 14.35 3.79
CA PHE A 491 -2.63 13.15 2.99
C PHE A 491 -3.98 12.65 2.47
N PHE A 492 -4.97 12.44 3.34
CA PHE A 492 -6.29 11.96 2.91
C PHE A 492 -7.03 12.91 1.97
N ARG A 493 -6.87 14.22 2.18
CA ARG A 493 -7.40 15.24 1.27
C ARG A 493 -6.79 15.07 -0.13
N ASN A 494 -5.47 14.92 -0.22
CA ASN A 494 -4.75 14.77 -1.49
C ASN A 494 -5.05 13.43 -2.19
N GLU A 495 -5.25 12.37 -1.42
CA GLU A 495 -5.47 11.01 -1.91
C GLU A 495 -6.94 10.64 -2.14
N SER A 496 -7.86 11.58 -1.92
CA SER A 496 -9.27 11.38 -2.24
C SER A 496 -9.44 11.15 -3.76
N CYS A 497 -10.07 10.03 -4.16
CA CYS A 497 -10.43 9.80 -5.57
C CYS A 497 -11.45 10.81 -6.12
N GLY A 498 -12.04 11.65 -5.26
CA GLY A 498 -12.98 12.70 -5.65
C GLY A 498 -14.41 12.24 -5.91
N LYS A 499 -14.72 10.93 -5.78
CA LYS A 499 -16.03 10.35 -6.13
C LYS A 499 -17.18 10.83 -5.23
N CYS A 500 -17.00 10.86 -3.92
CA CYS A 500 -18.06 11.22 -2.98
C CYS A 500 -17.82 12.61 -2.36
N VAL A 501 -18.88 13.42 -2.35
CA VAL A 501 -18.89 14.78 -1.78
C VAL A 501 -18.37 14.84 -0.34
N PRO A 502 -18.84 14.00 0.62
CA PRO A 502 -18.37 14.09 2.00
C PRO A 502 -16.85 13.94 2.11
N CYS A 503 -16.25 12.96 1.43
CA CYS A 503 -14.80 12.78 1.45
C CYS A 503 -14.06 13.93 0.75
N ARG A 504 -14.42 14.24 -0.51
CA ARG A 504 -13.70 15.25 -1.32
C ARG A 504 -13.75 16.66 -0.72
N VAL A 505 -14.95 17.08 -0.29
CA VAL A 505 -15.17 18.44 0.20
C VAL A 505 -14.97 18.53 1.71
N GLY A 506 -15.36 17.49 2.46
CA GLY A 506 -15.24 17.48 3.92
C GLY A 506 -13.79 17.48 4.39
N SER A 507 -12.92 16.66 3.78
CA SER A 507 -11.48 16.63 4.12
C SER A 507 -10.83 17.99 3.85
N THR A 508 -11.13 18.62 2.71
CA THR A 508 -10.63 19.95 2.36
C THR A 508 -11.05 21.00 3.38
N LYS A 509 -12.35 21.07 3.72
CA LYS A 509 -12.88 22.03 4.70
C LYS A 509 -12.27 21.85 6.09
N ALA A 510 -12.13 20.60 6.54
CA ALA A 510 -11.53 20.31 7.83
C ALA A 510 -10.04 20.70 7.84
N HIS A 511 -9.30 20.35 6.78
CA HIS A 511 -7.89 20.70 6.66
C HIS A 511 -7.67 22.22 6.63
N GLU A 512 -8.47 22.98 5.88
CA GLU A 512 -8.37 24.45 5.85
C GLU A 512 -8.62 25.09 7.22
N LEU A 513 -9.62 24.59 7.95
CA LEU A 513 -9.92 25.05 9.30
C LEU A 513 -8.74 24.80 10.24
N LEU A 514 -8.23 23.56 10.27
CA LEU A 514 -7.11 23.17 11.15
C LEU A 514 -5.82 23.91 10.79
N ARG A 515 -5.53 24.05 9.50
CA ARG A 515 -4.39 24.85 9.03
C ARG A 515 -4.51 26.31 9.50
N GLY A 516 -5.69 26.91 9.39
CA GLY A 516 -5.91 28.28 9.88
C GLY A 516 -5.66 28.45 11.38
N VAL A 517 -5.96 27.44 12.19
CA VAL A 517 -5.64 27.41 13.63
C VAL A 517 -4.12 27.39 13.84
N LEU A 518 -3.42 26.49 13.14
CA LEU A 518 -1.96 26.35 13.23
C LEU A 518 -1.21 27.59 12.73
N ASP A 519 -1.67 28.21 11.65
CA ASP A 519 -1.10 29.43 11.06
C ASP A 519 -1.26 30.65 12.00
N ALA A 520 -2.33 30.67 12.81
CA ALA A 520 -2.51 31.66 13.87
C ALA A 520 -1.58 31.43 15.08
N GLY A 521 -0.75 30.38 15.04
CA GLY A 521 0.21 30.04 16.08
C GLY A 521 -0.41 29.34 17.29
N THR A 522 -1.62 28.79 17.16
CA THR A 522 -2.31 28.05 18.23
C THR A 522 -2.43 26.57 17.87
N SER A 523 -2.51 25.73 18.91
CA SER A 523 -2.67 24.27 18.77
C SER A 523 -3.94 23.79 19.48
N SER A 524 -4.94 24.67 19.55
CA SER A 524 -6.21 24.46 20.27
C SER A 524 -7.37 25.08 19.50
N LEU A 525 -8.42 24.30 19.32
CA LEU A 525 -9.66 24.76 18.68
C LEU A 525 -10.53 25.47 19.72
N ASP A 526 -11.22 26.52 19.29
CA ASP A 526 -12.36 27.05 20.04
C ASP A 526 -13.58 26.10 19.96
N GLU A 527 -14.61 26.37 20.76
CA GLU A 527 -15.80 25.52 20.84
C GLU A 527 -16.54 25.38 19.50
N ALA A 528 -16.58 26.44 18.69
CA ALA A 528 -17.27 26.44 17.40
C ALA A 528 -16.48 25.65 16.35
N GLN A 529 -15.16 25.81 16.33
CA GLN A 529 -14.23 25.06 15.51
C GLN A 529 -14.27 23.57 15.85
N HIS A 530 -14.23 23.24 17.16
CA HIS A 530 -14.33 21.87 17.64
C HIS A 530 -15.66 21.22 17.21
N GLY A 531 -16.79 21.89 17.44
CA GLY A 531 -18.10 21.42 17.01
C GLY A 531 -18.20 21.22 15.49
N ARG A 532 -17.54 22.06 14.69
CA ARG A 532 -17.50 21.93 13.22
C ARG A 532 -16.73 20.68 12.79
N ILE A 533 -15.59 20.40 13.40
CA ILE A 533 -14.78 19.21 13.09
C ILE A 533 -15.58 17.94 13.39
N LEU A 534 -16.26 17.87 14.53
CA LEU A 534 -17.09 16.70 14.87
C LEU A 534 -18.25 16.50 13.88
N GLN A 535 -18.88 17.57 13.41
CA GLN A 535 -19.92 17.47 12.37
C GLN A 535 -19.37 16.95 11.03
N LEU A 536 -18.17 17.39 10.65
CA LEU A 536 -17.50 16.93 9.43
C LEU A 536 -17.09 15.46 9.56
N GLU A 537 -16.53 15.05 10.71
CA GLU A 537 -16.20 13.65 10.99
C GLU A 537 -17.44 12.77 10.85
N GLU A 538 -18.54 13.13 11.51
CA GLU A 538 -19.74 12.31 11.52
C GLU A 538 -20.31 12.15 10.10
N ALA A 539 -20.36 13.25 9.33
CA ALA A 539 -20.82 13.23 7.95
C ALA A 539 -19.91 12.35 7.08
N MET A 540 -18.59 12.51 7.18
CA MET A 540 -17.61 11.74 6.43
C MET A 540 -17.66 10.25 6.76
N ARG A 541 -17.69 9.90 8.04
CA ARG A 541 -17.77 8.52 8.53
C ARG A 541 -19.06 7.81 8.10
N LYS A 542 -20.21 8.50 8.14
CA LYS A 542 -21.50 7.86 7.82
C LYS A 542 -21.81 7.80 6.33
N THR A 543 -21.28 8.72 5.52
CA THR A 543 -21.76 8.92 4.14
C THR A 543 -20.68 8.75 3.06
N SER A 544 -19.43 8.45 3.43
CA SER A 544 -18.39 8.10 2.46
C SER A 544 -18.57 6.67 1.93
N ILE A 545 -18.31 6.49 0.63
CA ILE A 545 -18.48 5.22 -0.09
C ILE A 545 -17.47 4.15 0.36
N CYS A 546 -16.25 4.57 0.70
CA CYS A 546 -15.14 3.66 1.02
C CYS A 546 -14.42 4.07 2.32
N GLY A 547 -13.52 3.20 2.78
CA GLY A 547 -12.77 3.35 4.04
C GLY A 547 -12.03 4.68 4.16
N LEU A 548 -11.40 5.18 3.09
CA LEU A 548 -10.63 6.43 3.10
C LEU A 548 -11.43 7.59 3.72
N GLY A 549 -12.60 7.88 3.15
CA GLY A 549 -13.45 8.96 3.66
C GLY A 549 -14.04 8.65 5.03
N GLN A 550 -14.18 7.37 5.39
CA GLN A 550 -14.73 6.97 6.68
C GLN A 550 -13.75 7.18 7.84
N VAL A 551 -12.44 7.09 7.58
CA VAL A 551 -11.40 7.19 8.61
C VAL A 551 -10.63 8.51 8.60
N ALA A 552 -10.70 9.30 7.51
CA ALA A 552 -9.82 10.45 7.30
C ALA A 552 -9.77 11.50 8.43
N LEU A 553 -10.84 11.65 9.22
CA LEU A 553 -10.89 12.57 10.37
C LEU A 553 -10.71 11.90 11.74
N GLY A 554 -10.65 10.57 11.79
CA GLY A 554 -10.40 9.82 13.02
C GLY A 554 -9.12 10.29 13.76
N PRO A 555 -7.96 10.40 13.08
CA PRO A 555 -6.73 10.85 13.71
C PRO A 555 -6.86 12.23 14.38
N VAL A 556 -7.54 13.18 13.73
CA VAL A 556 -7.80 14.51 14.30
C VAL A 556 -8.67 14.41 15.55
N VAL A 557 -9.79 13.71 15.48
CA VAL A 557 -10.71 13.57 16.63
C VAL A 557 -10.04 12.85 17.79
N SER A 558 -9.19 11.85 17.54
CA SER A 558 -8.42 11.18 18.59
C SER A 558 -7.50 12.14 19.33
N VAL A 559 -6.76 12.99 18.63
CA VAL A 559 -5.86 13.98 19.24
C VAL A 559 -6.62 15.02 20.06
N LEU A 560 -7.81 15.43 19.62
CA LEU A 560 -8.65 16.36 20.39
C LEU A 560 -9.12 15.77 21.74
N GLY A 561 -9.15 14.44 21.86
CA GLY A 561 -9.50 13.72 23.09
C GLY A 561 -8.31 13.33 23.97
N LEU A 562 -7.06 13.55 23.55
CA LEU A 562 -5.87 13.23 24.35
C LEU A 562 -5.54 14.35 25.35
N ASP A 563 -5.09 13.95 26.54
CA ASP A 563 -4.57 14.89 27.55
C ASP A 563 -3.30 15.56 27.04
N LYS A 564 -3.33 16.89 26.89
CA LYS A 564 -2.16 17.68 26.49
C LYS A 564 -1.23 17.81 27.71
N GLY A 565 -0.17 16.98 27.76
CA GLY A 565 0.87 17.07 28.78
C GLY A 565 1.45 18.49 28.89
N ALA A 566 1.83 18.90 30.10
CA ALA A 566 2.22 20.27 30.44
C ALA A 566 3.59 20.74 29.90
N ALA A 567 4.18 20.03 28.93
CA ALA A 567 5.47 20.38 28.34
C ALA A 567 5.32 21.41 27.21
N ALA A 568 6.27 22.36 27.12
CA ALA A 568 6.35 23.25 25.98
C ALA A 568 6.58 22.43 24.70
N ALA A 569 5.80 22.70 23.64
CA ALA A 569 5.98 22.04 22.36
C ALA A 569 7.42 22.25 21.86
N ARG A 570 8.06 21.17 21.38
CA ARG A 570 9.32 21.23 20.64
C ARG A 570 9.14 22.21 19.48
N PRO A 571 10.18 22.96 19.07
CA PRO A 571 10.13 23.72 17.83
C PRO A 571 9.76 22.76 16.69
N GLN A 572 8.55 22.89 16.18
CA GLN A 572 8.09 22.12 15.02
C GLN A 572 8.25 23.00 13.79
N PRO A 573 8.60 22.42 12.64
CA PRO A 573 8.48 23.12 11.38
C PRO A 573 7.03 23.60 11.25
N ARG A 574 6.85 24.91 11.09
CA ARG A 574 5.55 25.48 10.73
C ARG A 574 5.58 25.67 9.21
N PRO A 575 4.53 25.29 8.48
CA PRO A 575 4.50 25.50 7.04
C PRO A 575 4.65 27.00 6.77
N GLN A 576 5.83 27.42 6.32
CA GLN A 576 6.01 28.77 5.78
C GLN A 576 5.44 28.73 4.37
N GLY A 577 4.23 29.28 4.22
CA GLY A 577 3.57 29.55 2.95
C GLY A 577 3.97 28.59 1.82
N SER A 578 3.37 27.40 1.77
CA SER A 578 3.49 26.61 0.55
C SER A 578 2.74 27.36 -0.55
N ALA A 579 3.43 27.63 -1.66
CA ALA A 579 2.77 27.88 -2.93
C ALA A 579 1.74 26.76 -3.12
N GLU A 580 0.51 27.13 -3.45
CA GLU A 580 -0.57 26.19 -3.75
C GLU A 580 0.01 25.08 -4.64
N GLN A 581 -0.06 23.82 -4.18
CA GLN A 581 0.07 22.70 -5.11
C GLN A 581 -0.95 23.00 -6.23
N PRO A 582 -0.57 22.87 -7.52
CA PRO A 582 -1.52 23.09 -8.59
C PRO A 582 -2.78 22.26 -8.30
N ASP A 583 -3.94 22.92 -8.34
CA ASP A 583 -5.23 22.26 -8.18
C ASP A 583 -5.25 21.01 -9.08
N ARG A 584 -5.44 19.84 -8.46
CA ARG A 584 -5.62 18.56 -9.17
C ARG A 584 -6.95 18.55 -9.92
#